data_AF-A0A183L5A6-F1
#
_entry.id   AF-A0A183L5A6-F1
#
_cell.length_a   1.000
_cell.length_b   1.000
_cell.length_c   1.000
_cell.angle_alpha   90.00
_cell.angle_beta   90.00
_cell.angle_gamma   90.00
#
_symmetry.space_group_name_H-M   'P 1'
#
loop_
_entity.id
_entity.type
_entity.pdbx_description
1 polymer ?
#
loop_
_entity_poly.entity_id
_entity_poly.type
_entity_poly.pdbx_seq_one_letter_code
_entity_poly.pdbx_strand_id
1 'polypeptide(L)' 'MAFGANEHVIPSSEKRLIKQLIDNYEKAGKIGRPVKNTKDRVVVGYGLSLFQLLDLDEKNQILTINVWAKYVS' A
#
# COMPACT_ATOMS: atom_id res chain seq x y z
N MET A 1 -28.11 -32.95 -26.85
CA MET A 1 -26.88 -32.21 -26.51
C MET A 1 -27.28 -30.77 -26.24
N ALA A 2 -27.40 -30.37 -24.98
CA ALA A 2 -27.68 -28.99 -24.60
C ALA A 2 -26.67 -28.60 -23.52
N PHE A 3 -25.60 -27.94 -23.94
CA PHE A 3 -24.61 -27.32 -23.05
C PHE A 3 -24.97 -25.85 -22.87
N GLY A 4 -24.86 -25.36 -21.63
CA GLY A 4 -24.73 -23.94 -21.35
C GLY A 4 -25.90 -23.30 -20.61
N ALA A 5 -26.28 -23.84 -19.44
CA ALA A 5 -26.91 -22.99 -18.43
C ALA A 5 -25.84 -21.99 -17.93
N ASN A 6 -26.04 -20.70 -18.19
CA ASN A 6 -25.23 -19.63 -17.61
C ASN A 6 -25.40 -19.67 -16.09
N GLU A 7 -24.46 -20.30 -15.39
CA GLU A 7 -24.38 -20.25 -13.93
C GLU A 7 -24.03 -18.81 -13.54
N HIS A 8 -25.00 -18.12 -12.94
CA HIS A 8 -24.82 -16.77 -12.45
C HIS A 8 -23.99 -16.85 -11.16
N VAL A 9 -22.66 -16.96 -11.30
CA VAL A 9 -21.74 -16.99 -10.15
C VAL A 9 -21.82 -15.65 -9.44
N ILE A 10 -22.57 -15.60 -8.34
CA ILE A 10 -22.67 -14.42 -7.49
C ILE A 10 -21.29 -14.25 -6.84
N PRO A 11 -20.55 -13.17 -7.13
CA PRO A 11 -19.24 -12.99 -6.55
C PRO A 11 -19.37 -12.87 -5.03
N SER A 12 -18.40 -13.45 -4.31
CA SER A 12 -18.27 -13.24 -2.86
C SER A 12 -18.36 -11.75 -2.54
N SER A 13 -19.00 -11.43 -1.42
CA SER A 13 -19.10 -10.05 -0.91
C SER A 13 -17.72 -9.39 -0.78
N GLU A 14 -16.68 -10.16 -0.45
CA GLU A 14 -15.30 -9.70 -0.41
C GLU A 14 -14.81 -9.23 -1.79
N LYS A 15 -15.02 -10.06 -2.83
CA LYS A 15 -14.62 -9.73 -4.20
C LYS A 15 -15.36 -8.49 -4.73
N ARG A 16 -16.65 -8.34 -4.36
CA ARG A 16 -17.43 -7.15 -4.70
C ARG A 16 -16.88 -5.90 -4.00
N LEU A 17 -16.56 -5.99 -2.72
CA LEU A 17 -16.03 -4.88 -1.92
C LEU A 17 -14.66 -4.43 -2.43
N ILE A 18 -13.74 -5.37 -2.67
CA ILE A 18 -12.40 -5.08 -3.21
C ILE A 18 -12.52 -4.33 -4.54
N LYS A 19 -13.37 -4.82 -5.46
CA LYS A 19 -13.61 -4.16 -6.75
C LYS A 19 -14.11 -2.73 -6.54
N GLN A 20 -15.10 -2.54 -5.68
CA GLN A 20 -15.67 -1.21 -5.42
C GLN A 20 -14.65 -0.24 -4.81
N LEU A 21 -13.81 -0.68 -3.86
CA LEU A 21 -12.81 0.17 -3.23
C LEU A 21 -11.73 0.61 -4.23
N ILE A 22 -11.24 -0.32 -5.05
CA ILE A 22 -10.25 -0.03 -6.08
C ILE A 22 -10.84 0.91 -7.13
N ASP A 23 -12.03 0.62 -7.68
CA ASP A 23 -12.67 1.45 -8.70
C ASP A 23 -12.87 2.91 -8.21
N ASN A 24 -13.19 3.09 -6.94
CA ASN A 24 -13.33 4.43 -6.34
C ASN A 24 -11.98 5.14 -6.17
N TYR A 25 -10.93 4.42 -5.79
CA TYR A 25 -9.58 4.97 -5.68
C TYR A 25 -9.04 5.41 -7.05
N GLU A 26 -9.25 4.59 -8.08
CA GLU A 26 -8.87 4.90 -9.47
C GLU A 26 -9.53 6.20 -9.95
N LYS A 27 -10.83 6.37 -9.68
CA LYS A 27 -11.59 7.58 -10.06
C LYS A 27 -11.18 8.82 -9.30
N ALA A 28 -10.82 8.68 -8.02
CA ALA A 28 -10.34 9.79 -7.19
C ALA A 28 -8.95 10.29 -7.62
N GLY A 29 -8.18 9.44 -8.31
CA GLY A 29 -6.83 9.74 -8.78
C GLY A 29 -5.78 9.15 -7.85
N LYS A 30 -4.79 8.45 -8.43
CA LYS A 30 -3.71 7.79 -7.68
C LYS A 30 -2.56 8.72 -7.31
N ILE A 31 -2.55 9.92 -7.87
CA ILE A 31 -1.46 10.88 -7.73
C ILE A 31 -1.96 12.01 -6.84
N GLY A 32 -1.26 12.24 -5.74
CA GLY A 32 -1.57 13.29 -4.78
C GLY A 32 -1.93 12.76 -3.41
N ARG A 33 -2.34 13.67 -2.53
CA ARG A 33 -2.69 13.35 -1.14
C ARG A 33 -4.10 12.75 -1.10
N PRO A 34 -4.34 11.61 -0.44
CA PRO A 34 -5.66 10.98 -0.35
C PRO A 34 -6.54 11.70 0.67
N VAL A 35 -6.89 12.96 0.40
CA VAL A 35 -7.74 13.79 1.26
C VAL A 35 -8.99 14.23 0.49
N LYS A 36 -10.14 14.21 1.17
CA LYS A 36 -11.39 14.76 0.60
C LYS A 36 -11.39 16.29 0.62
N ASN A 37 -10.80 16.88 1.66
CA ASN A 37 -10.67 18.31 1.83
C ASN A 37 -9.21 18.72 1.73
N THR A 38 -8.92 19.68 0.87
CA THR A 38 -7.56 20.17 0.60
C THR A 38 -6.87 20.74 1.84
N LYS A 39 -7.64 21.26 2.81
CA LYS A 39 -7.15 21.81 4.08
C LYS A 39 -6.63 20.75 5.05
N ASP A 40 -7.02 19.49 4.87
CA ASP A 40 -6.63 18.40 5.78
C ASP A 40 -5.17 18.03 5.54
N ARG A 41 -4.47 17.70 6.64
CA ARG A 41 -3.07 17.25 6.63
C ARG A 41 -3.03 15.73 6.67
N VAL A 42 -2.11 15.14 5.90
CA VAL A 42 -1.80 13.70 5.98
C VAL A 42 -0.61 13.55 6.91
N VAL A 43 -0.83 12.92 8.06
CA VAL A 43 0.23 12.60 9.01
C VAL A 43 0.79 11.23 8.64
N VAL A 44 2.11 11.14 8.46
CA VAL A 44 2.80 9.89 8.14
C VAL A 44 3.66 9.51 9.34
N GLY A 45 3.23 8.49 10.09
CA GLY A 45 4.11 7.82 11.02
C GLY A 45 5.05 6.90 10.23
N TYR A 46 6.35 7.08 10.43
CA TYR A 46 7.37 6.29 9.76
C TYR A 46 8.37 5.79 10.79
N GLY A 47 8.66 4.49 10.73
CA GLY A 47 9.57 3.81 11.63
C GLY A 47 10.60 3.00 10.86
N LEU A 48 11.76 2.85 11.47
CA LEU A 48 12.83 2.00 10.99
C LEU A 48 13.17 1.00 12.09
N SER A 49 13.27 -0.26 11.70
CA SER A 49 13.80 -1.32 12.56
C SER A 49 15.12 -1.80 11.99
N LEU A 50 16.20 -1.63 12.76
CA LEU A 50 17.51 -2.14 12.37
C LEU A 50 17.47 -3.68 12.28
N PHE A 51 17.97 -4.22 11.18
CA PHE A 51 18.14 -5.66 11.00
C PHE A 51 19.60 -6.07 11.22
N GLN A 52 20.55 -5.38 10.59
CA GLN A 52 21.96 -5.74 10.65
C GLN A 52 22.87 -4.55 10.28
N LEU A 53 24.07 -4.52 10.87
CA LEU A 53 25.19 -3.68 10.40
C LEU A 53 25.97 -4.42 9.30
N LEU A 54 26.21 -3.75 8.16
CA LEU A 54 26.93 -4.35 7.03
C LEU A 54 28.39 -3.93 6.99
N ASP A 55 28.64 -2.62 7.04
CA ASP A 55 29.99 -2.07 6.94
C ASP A 55 30.07 -0.67 7.59
N LEU A 56 31.26 -0.32 8.08
CA LEU A 56 31.57 0.98 8.66
C LEU A 56 32.92 1.46 8.16
N ASP A 57 32.91 2.53 7.39
CA ASP A 57 34.12 3.26 7.00
C ASP A 57 34.29 4.46 7.93
N GLU A 58 35.10 4.30 8.97
CA GLU A 58 35.36 5.36 9.96
C GLU A 58 36.15 6.54 9.39
N LYS A 59 36.98 6.31 8.37
CA LYS A 59 37.75 7.41 7.74
C LYS A 59 36.84 8.30 6.92
N ASN A 60 35.85 7.71 6.24
CA ASN A 60 34.89 8.43 5.41
C ASN A 60 33.55 8.72 6.10
N GLN A 61 33.35 8.26 7.34
CA GLN A 61 32.10 8.40 8.11
C GLN A 61 30.87 7.80 7.40
N ILE A 62 31.05 6.65 6.75
CA ILE A 62 29.98 5.96 6.03
C ILE A 62 29.57 4.72 6.82
N LEU A 63 28.29 4.64 7.17
CA LEU A 63 27.69 3.47 7.81
C LEU A 63 26.66 2.84 6.87
N THR A 64 26.88 1.58 6.51
CA THR A 64 25.97 0.80 5.66
C THR A 64 25.23 -0.22 6.52
N ILE A 65 23.89 -0.16 6.52
CA ILE A 65 23.03 -1.00 7.36
C ILE A 65 21.82 -1.52 6.60
N ASN A 66 21.36 -2.70 6.99
CA ASN A 66 20.06 -3.23 6.57
C ASN A 66 18.99 -2.80 7.56
N VAL A 67 17.93 -2.20 7.06
CA VAL A 67 16.78 -1.77 7.85
C VAL A 67 15.48 -2.28 7.25
N TRP A 68 14.52 -2.57 8.13
CA TRP A 68 13.12 -2.73 7.75
C TRP A 68 12.41 -1.39 7.89
N ALA A 69 11.89 -0.88 6.78
CA ALA A 69 11.05 0.31 6.77
C ALA A 69 9.60 -0.07 7.11
N LYS A 70 8.95 0.72 7.97
CA LYS A 70 7.55 0.51 8.35
C LYS A 70 6.80 1.83 8.33
N TYR A 71 5.65 1.83 7.67
CA TYR A 71 4.63 2.85 7.88
C TYR A 71 3.84 2.50 9.13
N VAL A 72 3.85 3.40 10.11
CA VAL A 72 3.13 3.26 11.37
C VAL A 72 1.95 4.23 11.28
N SER A 73 0.73 3.68 11.27
CA SER A 73 -0.50 4.48 11.23
C SER A 73 -0.86 5.02 12.60
#